data_AF-A0A5C3LU50-F1
#
_entry.id   AF-A0A5C3LU50-F1
#
_cell.length_a   1.000
_cell.length_b   1.000
_cell.length_c   1.000
_cell.angle_alpha   90.00
_cell.angle_beta   90.00
_cell.angle_gamma   90.00
#
_symmetry.space_group_name_H-M   'P 1'
#
loop_
_entity.id
_entity.type
_entity.pdbx_description
1 polymer ?
#
loop_
_entity_poly.entity_id
_entity_poly.type
_entity_poly.pdbx_seq_one_letter_code
_entity_poly.pdbx_strand_id
1 'polypeptide(L)'
;MSTTNNNMEGKNQYKDCSPKDDGKVAEYLCEYHQCGIIDHKTISKLLQVDHDVIMETTVDHCHKALGLTGSGVTTKVTPDVTKQQLVLDAMAKDLTSRHGPRTIKETIVADTGILLTRYVAQNTS
;
A
#
# COMPACT_ATOMS: atom_id res chain seq x y z
N MET A 1 -47.92 3.70 -1.83
CA MET A 1 -46.97 3.47 -0.72
C MET A 1 -46.32 2.12 -0.95
N SER A 2 -45.06 2.10 -1.41
CA SER A 2 -44.31 0.83 -1.59
C SER A 2 -43.31 0.68 -0.46
N THR A 3 -43.62 -0.22 0.48
CA THR A 3 -42.72 -0.68 1.54
C THR A 3 -42.03 -1.95 1.06
N THR A 4 -41.02 -1.81 0.19
CA THR A 4 -40.16 -2.95 -0.16
C THR A 4 -38.94 -2.92 0.74
N ASN A 5 -39.04 -3.59 1.90
CA ASN A 5 -37.87 -3.98 2.67
C ASN A 5 -37.19 -5.15 1.92
N ASN A 6 -36.01 -4.91 1.35
CA ASN A 6 -35.26 -5.88 0.55
C ASN A 6 -34.49 -6.93 1.39
N ASN A 7 -34.71 -7.01 2.71
CA ASN A 7 -34.04 -7.98 3.57
C ASN A 7 -35.06 -8.85 4.35
N MET A 8 -35.67 -9.81 3.66
CA MET A 8 -36.65 -10.74 4.25
C MET A 8 -36.03 -11.81 5.16
N GLU A 9 -34.74 -12.11 5.05
CA GLU A 9 -34.10 -13.19 5.83
C GLU A 9 -33.35 -12.72 7.09
N GLY A 10 -33.15 -11.41 7.29
CA GLY A 10 -32.41 -10.89 8.44
C GLY A 10 -30.94 -11.33 8.50
N LYS A 11 -30.38 -11.81 7.39
CA LYS A 11 -28.95 -12.17 7.29
C LYS A 11 -28.15 -10.88 7.16
N ASN A 12 -27.59 -10.41 8.28
CA ASN A 12 -26.56 -9.39 8.22
C ASN A 12 -25.27 -10.02 7.68
N GLN A 13 -25.01 -9.81 6.39
CA GLN A 13 -23.82 -10.31 5.68
C GLN A 13 -22.49 -9.69 6.18
N TYR A 14 -22.55 -8.75 7.13
CA TYR A 14 -21.39 -8.06 7.72
C TYR A 14 -21.05 -8.54 9.14
N LYS A 15 -21.57 -9.69 9.58
CA LYS A 15 -21.39 -10.18 10.97
C LYS A 15 -19.92 -10.43 11.36
N ASP A 16 -19.09 -10.80 10.40
CA ASP A 16 -17.69 -11.21 10.62
C ASP A 16 -16.68 -10.17 10.11
N CYS A 17 -17.13 -8.95 9.81
CA CYS A 17 -16.24 -7.91 9.34
C CYS A 17 -15.50 -7.23 10.51
N SER A 18 -14.19 -7.08 10.37
CA SER A 18 -13.38 -6.31 11.32
C SER A 18 -13.78 -4.83 11.27
N PRO A 19 -13.89 -4.16 12.44
CA PRO A 19 -14.33 -2.77 12.50
C PRO A 19 -13.35 -1.83 11.77
N LYS A 20 -13.89 -0.74 11.24
CA LYS A 20 -13.21 0.24 10.39
C LYS A 20 -11.93 0.87 10.99
N ASP A 21 -11.81 0.85 12.32
CA ASP A 21 -10.73 1.46 13.10
C ASP A 21 -9.85 0.43 13.81
N ASP A 22 -9.80 -0.81 13.31
CA ASP A 22 -8.87 -1.79 13.84
C ASP A 22 -7.43 -1.40 13.49
N GLY A 23 -6.69 -0.90 14.49
CA GLY A 23 -5.30 -0.48 14.36
C GLY A 23 -4.39 -1.58 13.79
N LYS A 24 -4.76 -2.86 13.93
CA LYS A 24 -4.02 -3.98 13.33
C LYS A 24 -4.13 -3.98 11.81
N VAL A 25 -5.28 -3.62 11.27
CA VAL A 25 -5.46 -3.55 9.82
C VAL A 25 -4.62 -2.43 9.24
N ALA A 26 -4.52 -1.30 9.94
CA ALA A 26 -3.62 -0.22 9.54
C ALA A 26 -2.15 -0.67 9.54
N GLU A 27 -1.73 -1.45 10.54
CA GLU A 27 -0.39 -2.03 10.63
C GLU A 27 -0.09 -2.96 9.44
N TYR A 28 -0.99 -3.91 9.15
CA TYR A 28 -0.83 -4.81 8.01
C TYR A 28 -0.80 -4.06 6.67
N LEU A 29 -1.65 -3.07 6.49
CA LEU A 29 -1.66 -2.24 5.27
C LEU A 29 -0.34 -1.49 5.09
N CYS A 30 0.24 -0.96 6.16
CA CYS A 30 1.55 -0.31 6.13
C CYS A 30 2.67 -1.30 5.79
N GLU A 31 2.64 -2.50 6.38
CA GLU A 31 3.64 -3.56 6.12
C GLU A 31 3.58 -4.04 4.65
N TYR A 32 2.38 -4.30 4.13
CA TYR A 32 2.20 -4.64 2.72
C TYR A 32 2.64 -3.51 1.80
N HIS A 33 2.39 -2.25 2.18
CA HIS A 33 2.85 -1.10 1.42
C HIS A 33 4.38 -1.02 1.36
N GLN A 34 5.06 -1.28 2.48
CA GLN A 34 6.52 -1.35 2.55
C GLN A 34 7.09 -2.51 1.72
N CYS A 35 6.33 -3.59 1.55
CA CYS A 35 6.66 -4.69 0.63
C CYS A 35 6.33 -4.34 -0.84
N GLY A 36 5.80 -3.15 -1.12
CA GLY A 36 5.38 -2.71 -2.45
C GLY A 36 4.08 -3.37 -2.95
N ILE A 37 3.34 -4.05 -2.07
CA ILE A 37 2.04 -4.66 -2.37
C ILE A 37 0.97 -3.59 -2.19
N ILE A 38 0.38 -3.14 -3.30
CA ILE A 38 -0.59 -2.03 -3.32
C ILE A 38 -1.94 -2.41 -3.94
N ASP A 39 -2.05 -3.62 -4.50
CA ASP A 39 -3.27 -4.07 -5.18
C ASP A 39 -4.32 -4.50 -4.14
N HIS A 40 -5.50 -3.86 -4.18
CA HIS A 40 -6.54 -4.10 -3.17
C HIS A 40 -7.01 -5.56 -3.15
N LYS A 41 -7.03 -6.26 -4.29
CA LYS A 41 -7.47 -7.67 -4.35
C LYS A 41 -6.44 -8.57 -3.69
N THR A 42 -5.17 -8.33 -3.98
CA THR A 42 -4.05 -9.05 -3.37
C THR A 42 -4.02 -8.83 -1.87
N ILE A 43 -4.14 -7.58 -1.41
CA ILE A 43 -4.17 -7.23 0.01
C ILE A 43 -5.37 -7.85 0.72
N SER A 44 -6.57 -7.75 0.13
CA SER A 44 -7.78 -8.35 0.71
C SER A 44 -7.64 -9.87 0.89
N LYS A 45 -7.01 -10.54 -0.08
CA LYS A 45 -6.70 -11.97 0.03
C LYS A 45 -5.65 -12.26 1.11
N LEU A 46 -4.59 -11.46 1.20
CA LEU A 46 -3.53 -11.64 2.21
C LEU A 46 -4.07 -11.43 3.62
N LEU A 47 -4.86 -10.37 3.84
CA LEU A 47 -5.53 -10.12 5.12
C LEU A 47 -6.41 -11.29 5.56
N GLN A 48 -7.15 -11.89 4.62
CA GLN A 48 -7.98 -13.05 4.93
C GLN A 48 -7.16 -14.31 5.20
N VAL A 49 -6.11 -14.58 4.41
CA VAL A 49 -5.32 -15.82 4.52
C VAL A 49 -4.36 -15.79 5.71
N ASP A 50 -3.67 -14.68 5.91
CA ASP A 50 -2.58 -14.57 6.89
C ASP A 50 -3.07 -14.12 8.26
N HIS A 51 -4.18 -13.37 8.30
CA HIS A 51 -4.66 -12.71 9.52
C HIS A 51 -6.13 -13.01 9.86
N ASP A 52 -6.84 -13.79 9.04
CA ASP A 52 -8.28 -14.07 9.18
C ASP A 52 -9.14 -12.79 9.27
N VAL A 53 -8.67 -11.72 8.62
CA VAL A 53 -9.33 -10.42 8.62
C VAL A 53 -10.18 -10.28 7.37
N ILE A 54 -11.49 -10.14 7.57
CA ILE A 54 -12.43 -9.72 6.52
C ILE A 54 -12.76 -8.25 6.77
N MET A 55 -12.38 -7.37 5.85
CA MET A 55 -12.66 -5.94 5.98
C MET A 55 -14.11 -5.60 5.61
N GLU A 56 -14.79 -4.80 6.42
CA GLU A 56 -16.09 -4.21 6.06
C GLU A 56 -15.93 -3.09 5.01
N THR A 57 -14.84 -2.33 5.15
CA THR A 57 -14.51 -1.19 4.30
C THR A 57 -13.52 -1.60 3.20
N THR A 58 -13.60 -0.96 2.03
CA THR A 58 -12.66 -1.27 0.95
C THR A 58 -11.23 -0.88 1.32
N VAL A 59 -10.26 -1.73 0.95
CA VAL A 59 -8.81 -1.46 1.11
C VAL A 59 -8.44 -0.09 0.54
N ASP A 60 -9.05 0.32 -0.58
CA ASP A 60 -8.81 1.63 -1.19
C ASP A 60 -9.19 2.82 -0.28
N HIS A 61 -10.25 2.68 0.52
CA HIS A 61 -10.65 3.70 1.48
C HIS A 61 -9.66 3.77 2.64
N CYS A 62 -9.20 2.61 3.13
CA CYS A 62 -8.20 2.54 4.20
C CYS A 62 -6.84 3.08 3.73
N HIS A 63 -6.40 2.75 2.52
CA HIS A 63 -5.21 3.35 1.91
C HIS A 63 -5.29 4.88 1.86
N LYS A 64 -6.44 5.44 1.43
CA LYS A 64 -6.63 6.89 1.43
C LYS A 64 -6.59 7.49 2.83
N ALA A 65 -7.21 6.83 3.81
CA ALA A 65 -7.19 7.29 5.20
C ALA A 65 -5.77 7.27 5.79
N LEU A 66 -4.94 6.31 5.38
CA LEU A 66 -3.55 6.14 5.80
C LEU A 66 -2.54 6.93 4.94
N GLY A 67 -2.99 7.60 3.87
CA GLY A 67 -2.12 8.29 2.92
C GLY A 67 -1.24 7.35 2.07
N LEU A 68 -1.52 6.05 2.05
CA LEU A 68 -0.79 5.06 1.29
C LEU A 68 -1.16 5.19 -0.19
N THR A 69 -0.19 5.60 -1.02
CA THR A 69 -0.45 5.92 -2.43
C THR A 69 0.47 5.15 -3.37
N GLY A 70 -0.07 4.73 -4.52
CA GLY A 70 0.69 3.93 -5.49
C GLY A 70 1.79 4.72 -6.22
N SER A 71 2.79 3.99 -6.72
CA SER A 71 4.05 4.55 -7.26
C SER A 71 3.89 5.64 -8.32
N GLY A 72 2.86 5.56 -9.16
CA GLY A 72 2.62 6.51 -10.23
C GLY A 72 2.14 7.88 -9.73
N VAL A 73 1.39 7.91 -8.63
CA VAL A 73 0.90 9.16 -8.03
C VAL A 73 2.01 9.81 -7.23
N THR A 74 2.64 9.07 -6.32
CA THR A 74 3.79 9.54 -5.54
C THR A 74 4.89 10.07 -6.44
N THR A 75 5.29 9.36 -7.50
CA THR A 75 6.31 9.89 -8.42
C THR A 75 5.92 11.21 -9.06
N LYS A 76 4.64 11.47 -9.36
CA LYS A 76 4.22 12.74 -9.96
C LYS A 76 4.18 13.87 -8.95
N VAL A 77 3.80 13.57 -7.71
CA VAL A 77 3.63 14.56 -6.63
C VAL A 77 4.95 14.89 -5.95
N THR A 78 5.85 13.92 -5.80
CA THR A 78 7.16 14.15 -5.19
C THR A 78 8.01 15.07 -6.08
N PRO A 79 8.72 16.06 -5.52
CA PRO A 79 9.67 16.88 -6.26
C PRO A 79 10.84 16.06 -6.83
N ASP A 80 11.40 16.47 -7.97
CA ASP A 80 12.52 15.76 -8.60
C ASP A 80 13.79 15.74 -7.74
N VAL A 81 14.07 16.82 -7.01
CA VAL A 81 15.20 16.88 -6.07
C VAL A 81 15.03 15.83 -4.97
N THR A 82 13.83 15.69 -4.41
CA THR A 82 13.53 14.69 -3.38
C THR A 82 13.66 13.28 -3.93
N LYS A 83 13.21 13.03 -5.17
CA LYS A 83 13.39 11.74 -5.85
C LYS A 83 14.87 11.38 -5.99
N GLN A 84 15.69 12.32 -6.45
CA GLN A 84 17.13 12.11 -6.60
C GLN A 84 17.79 11.83 -5.25
N GLN A 85 17.43 12.58 -4.21
CA GLN A 85 17.96 12.35 -2.87
C GLN A 85 17.61 10.94 -2.35
N LEU A 86 16.35 10.52 -2.51
CA LEU A 86 15.93 9.17 -2.12
C LEU A 86 16.71 8.07 -2.85
N VAL A 87 16.98 8.26 -4.14
CA VAL A 87 17.81 7.32 -4.93
C VAL A 87 19.24 7.31 -4.42
N LEU A 88 19.85 8.46 -4.19
CA LEU A 88 21.22 8.57 -3.69
C LEU A 88 21.37 7.94 -2.30
N ASP A 89 20.42 8.19 -1.40
CA ASP A 89 20.42 7.62 -0.05
C ASP A 89 20.33 6.09 -0.09
N ALA A 90 19.50 5.54 -0.98
CA ALA A 90 19.38 4.10 -1.17
C ALA A 90 20.62 3.50 -1.85
N MET A 91 21.25 4.21 -2.80
CA MET A 91 22.51 3.78 -3.42
C MET A 91 23.68 3.83 -2.44
N ALA A 92 23.73 4.81 -1.53
CA ALA A 92 24.74 4.91 -0.49
C ALA A 92 24.70 3.71 0.47
N LYS A 93 23.54 3.09 0.65
CA LYS A 93 23.37 1.84 1.41
C LYS A 93 23.83 0.60 0.62
N ASP A 94 23.88 0.68 -0.71
CA ASP A 94 24.45 -0.40 -1.54
C ASP A 94 25.98 -0.29 -1.61
N LEU A 95 26.63 -0.80 -0.57
CA LEU A 95 28.09 -0.86 -0.46
C LEU A 95 28.75 -1.65 -1.59
N THR A 96 28.01 -2.52 -2.29
CA THR A 96 28.55 -3.36 -3.36
C THR A 96 28.34 -2.77 -4.76
N SER A 97 27.50 -1.74 -4.88
CA SER A 97 27.07 -1.17 -6.17
C SER A 97 26.50 -2.21 -7.13
N ARG A 98 25.84 -3.24 -6.61
CA ARG A 98 25.23 -4.35 -7.38
C ARG A 98 23.71 -4.27 -7.43
N HIS A 99 23.09 -3.39 -6.66
CA HIS A 99 21.65 -3.22 -6.63
C HIS A 99 21.20 -2.54 -7.92
N GLY A 100 20.44 -3.29 -8.71
CA GLY A 100 19.78 -2.73 -9.87
C GLY A 100 18.65 -1.75 -9.47
N PRO A 101 18.11 -1.00 -10.44
CA PRO A 101 17.05 -0.02 -10.20
C PRO A 101 15.82 -0.56 -9.46
N ARG A 102 15.53 -1.86 -9.63
CA ARG A 102 14.45 -2.56 -8.91
C ARG A 102 14.75 -2.67 -7.42
N THR A 103 15.94 -3.15 -7.07
CA THR A 103 16.34 -3.34 -5.67
C THR A 103 16.48 -2.00 -4.97
N ILE A 104 17.06 -0.99 -5.63
CA ILE A 104 17.11 0.39 -5.10
C ILE A 104 15.70 0.92 -4.80
N LYS A 105 14.74 0.71 -5.70
CA LYS A 105 13.35 1.08 -5.44
C LYS A 105 12.78 0.35 -4.22
N GLU A 106 12.98 -0.97 -4.12
CA GLU A 106 12.50 -1.76 -2.98
C GLU A 106 13.13 -1.25 -1.67
N THR A 107 14.42 -0.89 -1.67
CA THR A 107 15.11 -0.26 -0.53
C THR A 107 14.47 1.08 -0.13
N ILE A 108 14.19 1.97 -1.09
CA ILE A 108 13.53 3.26 -0.82
C ILE A 108 12.16 3.03 -0.17
N VAL A 109 11.38 2.08 -0.67
CA VAL A 109 10.05 1.78 -0.14
C VAL A 109 10.15 1.21 1.27
N ALA A 110 11.07 0.29 1.52
CA ALA A 110 11.27 -0.28 2.84
C ALA A 110 11.72 0.79 3.87
N ASP A 111 12.58 1.71 3.47
CA ASP A 111 13.12 2.74 4.36
C ASP A 111 12.15 3.90 4.63
N THR A 112 11.39 4.31 3.61
CA THR A 112 10.62 5.57 3.66
C THR A 112 9.11 5.39 3.47
N GLY A 113 8.67 4.20 3.04
CA GLY A 113 7.30 3.96 2.61
C GLY A 113 6.93 4.61 1.27
N ILE A 114 7.84 5.36 0.63
CA ILE A 114 7.54 6.09 -0.60
C ILE A 114 7.75 5.18 -1.81
N LEU A 115 6.67 4.81 -2.49
CA LEU A 115 6.76 4.13 -3.77
C LEU A 115 7.18 5.08 -4.90
N LEU A 116 8.33 4.85 -5.51
CA LEU A 116 8.73 5.51 -6.74
C LEU A 116 8.57 4.59 -7.95
N THR A 117 8.41 5.17 -9.14
CA THR A 117 8.45 4.40 -10.39
C THR A 117 9.89 4.05 -10.76
N ARG A 118 10.07 2.94 -11.48
CA ARG A 118 11.39 2.46 -11.93
C ARG A 118 12.21 3.50 -12.70
N TYR A 119 11.55 4.41 -13.41
CA TYR A 119 12.18 5.39 -14.29
C TYR A 119 13.04 6.38 -13.51
N VAL A 120 12.65 6.70 -12.28
CA VAL A 120 13.38 7.62 -11.40
C VAL A 120 14.77 7.09 -11.07
N ALA A 121 14.91 5.78 -10.89
CA ALA A 121 16.18 5.13 -10.57
C ALA A 121 17.11 4.93 -11.80
N GLN A 122 16.68 5.30 -13.01
CA GLN A 122 17.46 5.10 -14.25
C GLN A 122 18.15 6.38 -14.76
N ASN A 123 17.70 7.56 -14.33
CA ASN A 123 18.15 8.85 -14.88
C ASN A 123 19.26 9.53 -14.07
N THR A 124 19.90 8.83 -13.14
CA THR A 124 21.11 9.30 -12.47
C THR A 124 22.33 8.80 -13.26
N SER A 125 22.67 9.50 -14.35
CA SER A 125 23.93 9.35 -15.10
C SER A 125 24.60 10.70 -15.25
#